data_AF-A0A7V1MHC7-F1
#
_entry.id   AF-A0A7V1MHC7-F1
#
_cell.length_a   1.000
_cell.length_b   1.000
_cell.length_c   1.000
_cell.angle_alpha   90.00
_cell.angle_beta   90.00
_cell.angle_gamma   90.00
#
_symmetry.space_group_name_H-M   'P 1'
#
loop_
_entity.id
_entity.type
_entity.pdbx_description
1 polymer ?
#
loop_
_entity_poly.entity_id
_entity_poly.type
_entity_poly.pdbx_seq_one_letter_code
_entity_poly.pdbx_strand_id
1 'polypeptide(L)'
;GWRRPRDADVLRALTLLADPTARPILVHCRRGADRTGVIIALYRILYEGWDPERAYREMRAFGFRWYLRGMKRYVWEAPERLRHLMTARAAHP
;
A
#
# COMPACT_ATOMS: atom_id res chain seq x y z
N GLY A 1 -8.17 0.26 11.94
CA GLY A 1 -9.54 0.80 11.85
C GLY A 1 -9.91 1.13 10.42
N TRP A 2 -11.06 1.76 10.19
CA TRP A 2 -11.57 2.20 8.88
C TRP A 2 -10.98 3.53 8.38
N ARG A 3 -10.01 4.07 9.12
CA ARG A 3 -9.39 5.37 8.86
C ARG A 3 -8.37 5.26 7.73
N ARG A 4 -8.13 6.39 7.07
CA ARG A 4 -7.01 6.59 6.15
C ARG A 4 -5.69 6.13 6.83
N PRO A 5 -4.82 5.36 6.14
CA PRO A 5 -3.53 4.97 6.69
C PRO A 5 -2.63 6.18 6.99
N ARG A 6 -1.70 6.01 7.93
CA ARG A 6 -0.61 6.96 8.15
C ARG A 6 0.56 6.59 7.25
N ASP A 7 1.16 7.57 6.59
CA ASP A 7 2.31 7.34 5.69
C ASP A 7 3.46 6.59 6.39
N ALA A 8 3.75 6.93 7.65
CA ALA A 8 4.79 6.25 8.43
C ALA A 8 4.54 4.74 8.59
N ASP A 9 3.29 4.30 8.77
CA ASP A 9 2.96 2.87 8.91
C ASP A 9 3.05 2.15 7.56
N VAL A 10 2.58 2.81 6.50
CA VAL A 10 2.62 2.29 5.14
C VAL A 10 4.05 2.13 4.67
N LEU A 11 4.90 3.13 4.90
CA LEU A 11 6.32 3.07 4.58
C LEU A 11 7.01 1.90 5.27
N ARG A 12 6.77 1.70 6.57
CA ARG A 12 7.34 0.53 7.29
C ARG A 12 6.92 -0.79 6.66
N ALA A 13 5.63 -0.94 6.31
CA ALA A 13 5.15 -2.15 5.67
C ALA A 13 5.78 -2.35 4.27
N LEU A 14 5.86 -1.30 3.47
CA LEU A 14 6.44 -1.37 2.13
C LEU A 14 7.94 -1.65 2.15
N THR A 15 8.69 -1.09 3.10
CA THR A 15 10.11 -1.40 3.29
C THR A 15 10.31 -2.89 3.60
N LEU A 16 9.51 -3.46 4.50
CA LEU A 16 9.57 -4.90 4.80
C LEU A 16 9.22 -5.77 3.57
N LEU A 17 8.22 -5.36 2.78
CA LEU A 17 7.83 -6.09 1.57
C LEU A 17 8.87 -6.03 0.45
N ALA A 18 9.66 -4.95 0.40
CA ALA A 18 10.72 -4.78 -0.58
C ALA A 18 11.99 -5.55 -0.22
N ASP A 19 12.18 -5.90 1.06
CA ASP A 19 13.36 -6.63 1.53
C ASP A 19 13.30 -8.11 1.09
N PRO A 20 14.23 -8.57 0.22
CA PRO A 20 14.26 -9.96 -0.21
C PRO A 20 14.63 -10.93 0.92
N THR A 21 15.34 -10.48 1.96
CA THR A 21 15.76 -11.32 3.09
C THR A 21 14.63 -11.62 4.08
N ALA A 22 13.58 -10.80 4.07
CA ALA A 22 12.40 -10.96 4.91
C ALA A 22 11.39 -12.00 4.38
N ARG A 23 11.66 -12.61 3.22
CA ARG A 23 10.74 -13.55 2.55
C ARG A 23 10.83 -14.97 3.15
N PRO A 24 9.73 -15.73 3.21
CA PRO A 24 8.37 -15.40 2.72
C PRO A 24 7.55 -14.51 3.68
N ILE A 25 6.72 -13.62 3.12
CA ILE A 25 5.88 -12.68 3.90
C ILE A 25 4.39 -12.94 3.65
N LEU A 26 3.61 -13.08 4.73
CA LEU A 26 2.15 -13.04 4.69
C LEU A 26 1.64 -11.65 5.10
N VAL A 27 0.90 -10.99 4.20
CA VAL A 27 0.21 -9.73 4.51
C VAL A 27 -1.25 -10.01 4.83
N HIS A 28 -1.68 -9.74 6.06
CA HIS A 28 -3.08 -9.88 6.43
C HIS A 28 -3.59 -8.70 7.27
N CYS A 29 -4.91 -8.62 7.36
CA CYS A 29 -5.61 -7.80 8.34
C CYS A 29 -6.70 -8.67 8.99
N ARG A 30 -7.71 -8.08 9.62
CA ARG A 30 -8.80 -8.88 10.23
C ARG A 30 -9.58 -9.72 9.20
N ARG A 31 -9.72 -9.24 7.96
CA ARG A 31 -10.50 -9.89 6.88
C ARG A 31 -9.67 -10.19 5.64
N GLY A 32 -8.38 -9.82 5.63
CA GLY A 32 -7.55 -9.92 4.43
C GLY A 32 -7.96 -9.01 3.25
N ALA A 33 -8.94 -8.12 3.40
CA ALA A 33 -9.48 -7.33 2.29
C ALA A 33 -9.07 -5.86 2.32
N ASP A 34 -9.50 -5.09 3.34
CA ASP A 34 -9.45 -3.62 3.23
C ASP A 34 -8.05 -3.03 3.40
N ARG A 35 -7.42 -3.24 4.57
CA ARG A 35 -6.05 -2.76 4.84
C ARG A 35 -5.01 -3.54 4.05
N THR A 36 -5.23 -4.85 3.91
CA THR A 36 -4.41 -5.72 3.07
C THR A 36 -4.39 -5.20 1.64
N GLY A 37 -5.57 -4.97 1.05
CA GLY A 37 -5.70 -4.44 -0.31
C GLY A 37 -5.01 -3.10 -0.49
N VAL A 38 -5.07 -2.18 0.49
CA VAL A 38 -4.35 -0.91 0.40
C VAL A 38 -2.83 -1.11 0.36
N ILE A 39 -2.27 -1.95 1.23
CA ILE A 39 -0.82 -2.21 1.24
C ILE A 39 -0.38 -2.88 -0.05
N ILE A 40 -1.10 -3.89 -0.52
CA ILE A 40 -0.79 -4.59 -1.76
C ILE A 40 -0.92 -3.64 -2.96
N ALA A 41 -1.99 -2.84 -3.06
CA ALA A 41 -2.15 -1.87 -4.14
C ALA A 41 -1.00 -0.86 -4.20
N LEU A 42 -0.55 -0.35 -3.05
CA LEU A 42 0.59 0.55 -3.01
C LEU A 42 1.89 -0.15 -3.40
N TYR A 43 2.07 -1.42 -3.06
CA TYR A 43 3.19 -2.22 -3.53
C TYR A 43 3.17 -2.37 -5.06
N ARG A 44 2.01 -2.74 -5.65
CA ARG A 44 1.82 -2.83 -7.10
C ARG A 44 2.20 -1.53 -7.82
N ILE A 45 1.76 -0.39 -7.29
CA ILE A 45 2.01 0.92 -7.92
C ILE A 45 3.47 1.35 -7.79
N LEU A 46 4.06 1.19 -6.59
CA LEU A 46 5.37 1.74 -6.29
C LEU A 46 6.53 0.87 -6.77
N TYR A 47 6.36 -0.46 -6.75
CA TYR A 47 7.43 -1.41 -7.08
C TYR A 47 7.19 -2.16 -8.39
N GLU A 48 5.93 -2.36 -8.80
CA GLU A 48 5.60 -3.10 -10.03
C GLU A 48 5.07 -2.21 -11.17
N GLY A 49 5.00 -0.89 -10.95
CA GLY A 49 4.62 0.09 -11.96
C GLY A 49 3.16 0.04 -12.41
N TRP A 50 2.26 -0.54 -11.62
CA TRP A 50 0.83 -0.54 -11.96
C TRP A 50 0.24 0.87 -11.84
N ASP A 51 -0.73 1.19 -12.68
CA ASP A 51 -1.56 2.36 -12.49
C ASP A 51 -2.53 2.17 -11.30
N PRO A 52 -2.97 3.27 -10.65
CA PRO A 52 -3.86 3.18 -9.49
C PRO A 52 -5.22 2.53 -9.78
N GLU A 53 -5.73 2.63 -11.00
CA GLU A 53 -7.02 2.05 -11.36
C GLU A 53 -6.94 0.52 -11.40
N ARG A 54 -5.92 -0.03 -12.06
CA ARG A 54 -5.64 -1.47 -12.08
C ARG A 54 -5.46 -2.03 -10.67
N ALA A 55 -4.67 -1.35 -9.83
CA ALA A 55 -4.46 -1.76 -8.44
C ALA A 55 -5.78 -1.75 -7.64
N TYR A 56 -6.64 -0.74 -7.86
CA TYR A 56 -7.95 -0.69 -7.22
C TYR A 56 -8.92 -1.78 -7.71
N ARG A 57 -8.88 -2.15 -9.00
CA ARG A 57 -9.66 -3.28 -9.51
C ARG A 57 -9.27 -4.58 -8.81
N GLU A 58 -7.98 -4.82 -8.59
CA GLU A 58 -7.49 -5.95 -7.78
C GLU A 58 -8.05 -5.89 -6.34
N MET A 59 -7.93 -4.74 -5.67
CA MET A 59 -8.52 -4.57 -4.33
C MET A 59 -10.00 -4.94 -4.29
N ARG A 60 -10.78 -4.53 -5.30
CA ARG A 60 -12.21 -4.82 -5.41
C ARG A 60 -12.49 -6.30 -5.66
N ALA A 61 -11.70 -6.96 -6.50
CA ALA A 61 -11.77 -8.40 -6.73
C ALA A 61 -11.53 -9.19 -5.44
N PHE A 62 -10.65 -8.71 -4.56
CA PHE A 62 -10.35 -9.31 -3.25
C PHE A 62 -11.19 -8.72 -2.09
N GLY A 63 -12.38 -8.16 -2.39
CA GLY A 63 -13.38 -7.85 -1.37
C GLY A 63 -13.25 -6.51 -0.65
N PHE A 64 -12.46 -5.57 -1.18
CA PHE A 64 -12.40 -4.19 -0.68
C PHE A 64 -13.78 -3.52 -0.72
N ARG A 65 -14.18 -2.92 0.41
CA ARG A 65 -15.48 -2.26 0.54
C ARG A 65 -15.51 -0.91 -0.20
N TRP A 66 -16.42 -0.78 -1.15
CA TRP A 66 -16.54 0.40 -2.02
C TRP A 66 -16.75 1.73 -1.27
N TYR A 67 -17.40 1.69 -0.10
CA TYR A 67 -17.68 2.88 0.72
C TYR A 67 -16.47 3.38 1.52
N LEU A 68 -15.33 2.68 1.53
CA LEU A 68 -14.09 3.12 2.18
C LEU A 68 -13.36 4.16 1.32
N ARG A 69 -14.05 5.27 1.03
CA ARG A 69 -13.58 6.35 0.15
C ARG A 69 -12.24 6.93 0.57
N GLY A 70 -11.95 7.01 1.88
CA GLY A 70 -10.67 7.50 2.39
C GLY A 70 -9.50 6.58 2.06
N MET A 71 -9.70 5.27 2.12
CA MET A 71 -8.69 4.28 1.73
C MET A 71 -8.52 4.22 0.20
N LYS A 72 -9.63 4.28 -0.55
CA LYS A 72 -9.57 4.42 -2.02
C LYS A 72 -8.73 5.64 -2.39
N ARG A 73 -9.11 6.82 -1.89
CA ARG A 73 -8.41 8.08 -2.21
C ARG A 73 -6.93 8.04 -1.86
N TYR A 74 -6.58 7.41 -0.74
CA TYR A 74 -5.19 7.23 -0.33
C TYR A 74 -4.34 6.51 -1.40
N VAL A 75 -4.88 5.47 -2.04
CA VAL A 75 -4.17 4.71 -3.10
C VAL A 75 -3.84 5.59 -4.32
N TRP A 76 -4.66 6.60 -4.62
CA TRP A 76 -4.38 7.56 -5.70
C TRP A 76 -3.44 8.70 -5.27
N GLU A 77 -3.60 9.23 -4.06
CA GLU A 77 -2.89 10.44 -3.62
C GLU A 77 -1.53 10.17 -2.96
N ALA A 78 -1.31 8.97 -2.44
CA ALA A 78 -0.10 8.65 -1.69
C ALA A 78 1.13 8.32 -2.56
N PRO A 79 1.05 7.65 -3.73
CA PRO A 79 2.23 7.11 -4.40
C PRO A 79 3.38 8.09 -4.60
N GLU A 80 3.15 9.24 -5.24
CA GLU A 80 4.24 10.21 -5.48
C GLU A 80 4.85 10.74 -4.18
N ARG A 81 4.01 11.05 -3.19
CA ARG A 81 4.48 11.49 -1.87
C ARG A 81 5.30 10.39 -1.17
N LEU A 82 4.87 9.13 -1.28
CA LEU A 82 5.59 8.00 -0.70
C LEU A 82 6.93 7.77 -1.41
N ARG A 83 7.01 7.90 -2.74
CA ARG A 83 8.29 7.84 -3.48
C ARG A 83 9.26 8.88 -2.95
N HIS A 84 8.82 10.14 -2.83
CA HIS A 84 9.68 11.20 -2.30
C HIS A 84 10.19 10.89 -0.88
N LEU A 85 9.31 10.40 0.01
CA LEU A 85 9.69 10.02 1.37
C LEU A 85 10.65 8.82 1.40
N MET A 86 10.49 7.84 0.50
CA MET A 86 11.39 6.69 0.38
C MET A 86 12.78 7.13 -0.08
N THR A 87 12.87 7.97 -1.10
CA THR A 87 14.14 8.53 -1.59
C THR A 87 14.83 9.38 -0.52
N ALA A 88 14.10 10.24 0.19
CA ALA A 88 14.67 11.08 1.24
C ALA A 88 15.27 10.25 2.39
N ARG A 89 14.62 9.13 2.76
CA ARG A 89 15.12 8.19 3.79
C ARG A 89 16.34 7.40 3.32
N ALA A 90 16.40 7.02 2.05
CA ALA A 90 17.58 6.37 1.50
C ALA A 90 18.81 7.31 1.46
N ALA A 91 18.59 8.62 1.33
CA ALA A 91 19.66 9.63 1.32
C ALA A 91 20.21 9.99 2.73
N HIS A 92 19.52 9.61 3.81
CA HIS A 92 19.90 9.91 5.20
C HIS A 92 19.78 8.65 6.08
N PRO A 93 20.77 7.73 6.01
CA PRO A 93 20.72 6.44 6.68
C PRO A 93 20.78 6.53 8.21
#